data_AF-A0A2K6RS79-F1
#
_entry.id   AF-A0A2K6RS79-F1
#
_cell.length_a   1.000
_cell.length_b   1.000
_cell.length_c   1.000
_cell.angle_alpha   90.00
_cell.angle_beta   90.00
_cell.angle_gamma   90.00
#
_symmetry.space_group_name_H-M   'P 1'
#
loop_
_entity.id
_entity.type
_entity.pdbx_description
1 polymer ?
#
loop_
_entity_poly.entity_id
_entity_poly.type
_entity_poly.pdbx_seq_one_letter_code
_entity_poly.pdbx_strand_id
1 'polypeptide(L)'
;MAGPVWGPPRLDGFILTERLGSGKYATVYKAYAKKDTREVVAIKCVAKKSLNKASVENLLTEIEILKGIRHPHIVQLKDFQWDSDNIYLIMEFCAGGDLSRFIRTRRILPEKVARVFMQQLASALQFLHERNISHLDLKPQNILLSSLEKPHLKLADFGFAQHMSPWDEKHVLRGSPLYMAPEMVCQRQYDARVDLWSVGPPLCLPSTEPPFASRSFLELEEKIRSNRVIELPPRPLLSRDCRDLLQRLLERDPSRRISFQDFFAHPWVDLEHMPSRESLDRATTLVVQAVKKDQEGDAAAALSLYCKALDFFVPALHYEADAQRKEAIKAKVGQYMARAEELKAIVSSSNQALLRQGTSARDLLREMARDKPRLLAALEVASAAMAKEEAAGGEQDALDLYQHSLGELLLLLAAEPPGRRRELLHTEVPTELERMRESRWEADTLDKEGLSESVRSSCTLQ
;
A
#
# COMPACT_ATOMS: atom_id res chain seq x y z
N MET A 1 26.51 -55.57 9.39
CA MET A 1 25.36 -55.11 8.59
C MET A 1 25.49 -53.61 8.39
N ALA A 2 25.63 -53.16 7.14
CA ALA A 2 25.62 -51.74 6.83
C ALA A 2 24.22 -51.18 7.14
N GLY A 3 24.14 -50.08 7.89
CA GLY A 3 22.88 -49.36 8.11
C GLY A 3 22.26 -48.88 6.79
N PRO A 4 20.96 -48.54 6.78
CA PRO A 4 20.30 -48.09 5.56
C PRO A 4 21.03 -46.89 4.97
N VAL A 5 21.39 -46.99 3.69
CA VAL A 5 22.09 -45.97 2.92
C VAL A 5 21.16 -44.76 2.77
N TRP A 6 21.31 -43.76 3.64
CA TRP A 6 20.46 -42.56 3.67
C TRP A 6 20.87 -41.57 2.57
N GLY A 7 20.70 -41.97 1.31
CA GLY A 7 20.80 -41.07 0.16
C GLY A 7 19.50 -40.28 -0.03
N PRO A 8 19.54 -39.09 -0.68
CA PRO A 8 18.32 -38.41 -1.09
C PRO A 8 17.49 -39.32 -2.02
N PRO A 9 16.15 -39.17 -2.05
CA PRO A 9 15.31 -39.98 -2.93
C PRO A 9 15.72 -39.79 -4.39
N ARG A 10 15.62 -40.88 -5.18
CA ARG A 10 15.88 -40.81 -6.62
C ARG A 10 14.61 -40.32 -7.30
N LEU A 11 14.73 -39.24 -8.07
CA LEU A 11 13.65 -38.71 -8.88
C LEU A 11 14.06 -38.71 -10.36
N ASP A 12 13.15 -39.15 -11.23
CA ASP A 12 13.39 -39.11 -12.66
C ASP A 12 13.49 -37.66 -13.14
N GLY A 13 14.39 -37.41 -14.09
CA GLY A 13 14.66 -36.06 -14.59
C GLY A 13 15.48 -35.14 -13.68
N PHE A 14 15.73 -35.47 -12.40
CA PHE A 14 16.45 -34.60 -11.47
C PHE A 14 17.59 -35.29 -10.71
N ILE A 15 18.60 -34.52 -10.29
CA ILE A 15 19.69 -34.95 -9.40
C ILE A 15 19.57 -34.15 -8.11
N LEU A 16 19.10 -34.79 -7.04
CA LEU A 16 19.00 -34.18 -5.70
C LEU A 16 20.40 -34.11 -5.08
N THR A 17 20.71 -32.96 -4.46
CA THR A 17 22.04 -32.66 -3.92
C THR A 17 21.97 -32.32 -2.44
N GLU A 18 21.79 -31.04 -2.11
CA GLU A 18 21.79 -30.53 -0.74
C GLU A 18 20.38 -30.56 -0.13
N ARG A 19 20.26 -30.94 1.13
CA ARG A 19 19.02 -30.76 1.90
C ARG A 19 18.92 -29.31 2.36
N LEU A 20 17.90 -28.59 1.87
CA LEU A 20 17.65 -27.18 2.18
C LEU A 20 16.82 -26.99 3.45
N GLY A 21 15.91 -27.92 3.74
CA GLY A 21 15.04 -27.84 4.90
C GLY A 21 14.37 -29.17 5.23
N SER A 22 13.93 -29.32 6.48
CA SER A 22 13.22 -30.50 6.95
C SER A 22 12.12 -30.05 7.91
N GLY A 23 10.88 -30.47 7.64
CA GLY A 23 9.72 -30.28 8.50
C GLY A 23 9.15 -31.61 8.98
N LYS A 24 8.00 -31.56 9.65
CA LYS A 24 7.32 -32.74 10.21
C LYS A 24 6.91 -33.76 9.14
N TYR A 25 6.52 -33.30 7.95
CA TYR A 25 5.95 -34.16 6.89
C TYR A 25 6.74 -34.09 5.57
N ALA A 26 7.66 -33.15 5.43
CA ALA A 26 8.33 -32.88 4.17
C ALA A 26 9.82 -32.59 4.37
N THR A 27 10.64 -33.01 3.41
CA THR A 27 12.05 -32.61 3.31
C THR A 27 12.26 -31.91 1.97
N VAL A 28 12.95 -30.78 1.97
CA VAL A 28 13.22 -30.00 0.76
C VAL A 28 14.68 -30.18 0.36
N TYR A 29 14.91 -30.52 -0.90
CA TYR A 29 16.24 -30.69 -1.47
C TYR A 29 16.48 -29.71 -2.62
N LYS A 30 17.71 -29.21 -2.74
CA LYS A 30 18.21 -28.59 -3.97
C LYS A 30 18.42 -29.67 -5.01
N ALA A 31 17.99 -29.43 -6.25
CA ALA A 31 18.23 -30.35 -7.34
C ALA A 31 18.57 -29.62 -8.64
N TYR A 32 19.23 -30.36 -9.54
CA TYR A 32 19.52 -29.92 -10.91
C TYR A 32 18.76 -30.81 -11.89
N ALA A 33 18.22 -30.22 -12.95
CA ALA A 33 17.62 -31.01 -14.02
C ALA A 33 18.71 -31.83 -14.75
N LYS A 34 18.43 -33.11 -15.04
CA LYS A 34 19.35 -34.01 -15.77
C LYS A 34 19.59 -33.53 -17.20
N LYS A 35 18.59 -32.89 -17.81
CA LYS A 35 18.65 -32.37 -19.19
C LYS A 35 19.34 -31.01 -19.30
N ASP A 36 19.31 -30.21 -18.23
CA ASP A 36 19.97 -28.92 -18.16
C ASP A 36 20.47 -28.68 -16.72
N THR A 37 21.78 -28.85 -16.53
CA THR A 37 22.40 -28.65 -15.22
C THR A 37 22.42 -27.18 -14.77
N ARG A 38 22.07 -26.23 -15.64
CA ARG A 38 21.87 -24.82 -15.27
C ARG A 38 20.50 -24.58 -14.65
N GLU A 39 19.53 -25.47 -14.89
CA GLU A 39 18.23 -25.38 -14.25
C GLU A 39 18.29 -25.93 -12.82
N VAL A 40 18.28 -25.00 -11.86
CA VAL A 40 18.25 -25.31 -10.43
C VAL A 40 16.82 -25.22 -9.91
N VAL A 41 16.42 -26.20 -9.09
CA VAL A 41 15.09 -26.30 -8.49
C VAL A 41 15.16 -26.66 -7.00
N ALA A 42 14.09 -26.38 -6.28
CA ALA A 42 13.85 -26.88 -4.93
C ALA A 42 12.76 -27.95 -4.97
N ILE A 43 13.02 -29.15 -4.46
CA ILE A 43 12.08 -30.28 -4.49
C ILE A 43 11.61 -30.59 -3.08
N LYS A 44 10.34 -30.28 -2.79
CA LYS A 44 9.66 -30.65 -1.54
C LYS A 44 9.17 -32.09 -1.67
N CYS A 45 9.79 -33.00 -0.92
CA CYS A 45 9.50 -34.42 -0.89
C CYS A 45 8.58 -34.71 0.31
N VAL A 46 7.40 -35.26 0.05
CA VAL A 46 6.38 -35.59 1.06
C VAL A 46 6.15 -37.10 1.05
N ALA A 47 6.40 -37.78 2.17
CA ALA A 47 6.20 -39.22 2.26
C ALA A 47 4.71 -39.56 2.38
N LYS A 48 4.17 -40.38 1.47
CA LYS A 48 2.74 -40.76 1.45
C LYS A 48 2.30 -41.43 2.75
N LYS A 49 3.17 -42.24 3.35
CA LYS A 49 2.93 -42.95 4.63
C LYS A 49 2.75 -41.99 5.81
N SER A 50 3.22 -40.74 5.70
CA SER A 50 3.11 -39.73 6.77
C SER A 50 1.81 -38.92 6.72
N LEU A 51 1.00 -39.11 5.68
CA LEU A 51 -0.21 -38.32 5.44
C LEU A 51 -1.44 -39.00 6.03
N ASN A 52 -2.17 -38.27 6.87
CA ASN A 52 -3.55 -38.61 7.21
C ASN A 52 -4.52 -37.98 6.20
N LYS A 53 -5.82 -38.32 6.29
CA LYS A 53 -6.86 -37.81 5.37
C LYS A 53 -6.82 -36.28 5.23
N ALA A 54 -6.78 -35.55 6.35
CA ALA A 54 -6.74 -34.08 6.34
C ALA A 54 -5.45 -33.51 5.69
N SER A 55 -4.31 -34.17 5.86
CA SER A 55 -3.03 -33.77 5.26
C SER A 55 -3.01 -34.04 3.76
N VAL A 56 -3.68 -35.09 3.28
CA VAL A 56 -3.91 -35.34 1.85
C VAL A 56 -4.76 -34.23 1.24
N GLU A 57 -5.88 -33.88 1.88
CA GLU A 57 -6.75 -32.79 1.41
C GLU A 57 -5.99 -31.45 1.35
N ASN A 58 -5.25 -31.09 2.40
CA ASN A 58 -4.41 -29.89 2.41
C ASN A 58 -3.36 -29.90 1.29
N LEU A 59 -2.71 -31.05 1.04
CA LEU A 59 -1.72 -31.18 -0.02
C LEU A 59 -2.34 -31.02 -1.41
N LEU A 60 -3.52 -31.58 -1.64
CA LEU A 60 -4.24 -31.41 -2.91
C LEU A 60 -4.64 -29.94 -3.13
N THR A 61 -5.11 -29.26 -2.08
CA THR A 61 -5.38 -27.82 -2.12
C THR A 61 -4.11 -27.01 -2.39
N GLU A 62 -2.98 -27.33 -1.73
CA GLU A 62 -1.69 -26.67 -1.96
C GLU A 62 -1.28 -26.79 -3.44
N ILE A 63 -1.37 -27.99 -4.02
CA ILE A 63 -1.01 -28.23 -5.43
C ILE A 63 -1.97 -27.48 -6.38
N GLU A 64 -3.27 -27.52 -6.10
CA GLU A 64 -4.30 -26.83 -6.91
C GLU A 64 -4.05 -25.33 -6.94
N ILE A 65 -3.88 -24.70 -5.77
CA ILE A 65 -3.55 -23.27 -5.64
C ILE A 65 -2.26 -22.97 -6.41
N LEU A 66 -1.18 -23.72 -6.14
CA LEU A 66 0.13 -23.46 -6.73
C LEU A 66 0.15 -23.63 -8.26
N LYS A 67 -0.68 -24.50 -8.84
CA LYS A 67 -0.83 -24.65 -10.29
C LYS A 67 -1.55 -23.46 -10.94
N GLY A 68 -2.45 -22.81 -10.20
CA GLY A 68 -3.27 -21.70 -10.69
C GLY A 68 -2.61 -20.32 -10.57
N ILE A 69 -1.47 -20.21 -9.89
CA ILE A 69 -0.85 -18.91 -9.59
C ILE A 69 0.54 -18.75 -10.21
N ARG A 70 0.81 -17.54 -10.71
CA ARG A 70 2.13 -17.12 -11.16
C ARG A 70 2.31 -15.64 -10.88
N HIS A 71 3.28 -15.31 -10.03
CA HIS A 71 3.55 -13.93 -9.62
C HIS A 71 5.06 -13.75 -9.36
N PRO A 72 5.68 -12.61 -9.67
CA PRO A 72 7.11 -12.37 -9.45
C PRO A 72 7.54 -12.55 -7.99
N HIS A 73 6.64 -12.32 -7.04
CA HIS A 73 6.90 -12.42 -5.61
C HIS A 73 6.29 -13.67 -4.94
N ILE A 74 5.99 -14.72 -5.71
CA ILE A 74 5.54 -16.02 -5.20
C ILE A 74 6.45 -17.11 -5.80
N VAL A 75 6.85 -18.10 -5.01
CA VAL A 75 7.62 -19.26 -5.48
C VAL A 75 6.76 -20.05 -6.47
N GLN A 76 7.25 -20.19 -7.70
CA GLN A 76 6.52 -20.93 -8.73
C GLN A 76 6.62 -22.45 -8.52
N LEU A 77 5.49 -23.15 -8.60
CA LEU A 77 5.48 -24.60 -8.85
C LEU A 77 5.77 -24.85 -10.33
N LYS A 78 6.91 -25.47 -10.62
CA LYS A 78 7.33 -25.79 -11.99
C LYS A 78 6.73 -27.10 -12.47
N ASP A 79 6.72 -28.11 -11.62
CA ASP A 79 6.25 -29.45 -11.94
C ASP A 79 5.84 -30.20 -10.66
N PHE A 80 5.07 -31.27 -10.82
CA PHE A 80 4.59 -32.13 -9.75
C PHE A 80 4.68 -33.59 -10.17
N GLN A 81 5.32 -34.42 -9.34
CA GLN A 81 5.54 -35.84 -9.61
C GLN A 81 5.26 -36.69 -8.37
N TRP A 82 5.13 -38.01 -8.56
CA TRP A 82 4.98 -38.97 -7.47
C TRP A 82 5.54 -40.34 -7.86
N ASP A 83 5.94 -41.12 -6.86
CA ASP A 83 6.32 -42.54 -7.01
C ASP A 83 5.48 -43.43 -6.07
N SER A 84 5.93 -44.65 -5.75
CA SER A 84 5.22 -45.54 -4.82
C SER A 84 5.10 -44.98 -3.40
N ASP A 85 6.09 -44.21 -2.94
CA ASP A 85 6.27 -43.86 -1.53
C ASP A 85 6.16 -42.36 -1.24
N ASN A 86 6.38 -41.50 -2.24
CA ASN A 86 6.57 -40.06 -2.09
C ASN A 86 5.81 -39.26 -3.15
N ILE A 87 5.58 -37.99 -2.78
CA ILE A 87 5.07 -36.93 -3.63
C ILE A 87 6.14 -35.84 -3.71
N TYR A 88 6.35 -35.28 -4.90
CA TYR A 88 7.42 -34.33 -5.21
C TYR A 88 6.83 -33.05 -5.81
N LEU A 89 7.00 -31.93 -5.11
CA LEU A 89 6.68 -30.60 -5.63
C LEU A 89 7.99 -29.97 -6.11
N ILE A 90 8.13 -29.80 -7.43
CA ILE A 90 9.31 -29.20 -8.05
C ILE A 90 9.06 -27.69 -8.16
N MET A 91 9.83 -26.91 -7.41
CA MET A 91 9.62 -25.47 -7.22
C MET A 91 10.80 -24.63 -7.71
N GLU A 92 10.55 -23.35 -7.97
CA GLU A 92 11.58 -22.33 -8.18
C GLU A 92 12.59 -22.32 -7.02
N PHE A 93 13.88 -22.38 -7.35
CA PHE A 93 14.94 -22.30 -6.35
C PHE A 93 15.27 -20.84 -6.00
N CYS A 94 15.20 -20.49 -4.72
CA CYS A 94 15.56 -19.17 -4.19
C CYS A 94 16.93 -19.23 -3.50
N ALA A 95 17.96 -18.66 -4.12
CA ALA A 95 19.35 -18.82 -3.67
C ALA A 95 19.72 -17.96 -2.44
N GLY A 96 18.93 -16.92 -2.14
CA GLY A 96 19.17 -15.99 -1.03
C GLY A 96 18.75 -16.51 0.35
N GLY A 97 18.18 -17.71 0.44
CA GLY A 97 17.67 -18.27 1.69
C GLY A 97 16.35 -17.61 2.15
N ASP A 98 16.06 -17.67 3.44
CA ASP A 98 14.84 -17.11 4.05
C ASP A 98 15.06 -15.73 4.70
N LEU A 99 13.98 -14.95 4.76
CA LEU A 99 13.95 -13.60 5.34
C LEU A 99 14.29 -13.61 6.83
N SER A 100 13.95 -14.67 7.55
CA SER A 100 14.30 -14.84 8.96
C SER A 100 15.82 -14.81 9.17
N ARG A 101 16.57 -15.59 8.37
CA ARG A 101 18.04 -15.60 8.38
C ARG A 101 18.61 -14.26 7.90
N PHE A 102 18.00 -13.67 6.87
CA PHE A 102 18.42 -12.37 6.34
C PHE A 102 18.35 -11.25 7.38
N ILE A 103 17.27 -11.20 8.18
CA ILE A 103 17.08 -10.24 9.27
C ILE A 103 18.07 -10.53 10.41
N ARG A 104 18.14 -11.78 10.89
CA ARG A 104 19.03 -12.16 12.01
C ARG A 104 20.50 -11.80 11.75
N THR A 105 20.98 -12.01 10.53
CA THR A 105 22.38 -11.72 10.17
C THR A 105 22.70 -10.22 10.12
N ARG A 106 21.70 -9.37 9.87
CA ARG A 106 21.85 -7.90 9.79
C ARG A 106 21.44 -7.18 11.08
N ARG A 107 20.79 -7.88 12.01
CA ARG A 107 20.17 -7.39 13.25
C ARG A 107 19.00 -6.42 13.00
N ILE A 108 19.21 -5.36 12.24
CA ILE A 108 18.24 -4.31 11.92
C ILE A 108 18.15 -4.17 10.40
N LEU A 109 16.92 -4.09 9.88
CA LEU A 109 16.68 -3.62 8.51
C LEU A 109 16.38 -2.12 8.53
N PRO A 110 17.11 -1.30 7.75
CA PRO A 110 16.75 0.10 7.57
C PRO A 110 15.33 0.24 7.02
N GLU A 111 14.59 1.26 7.45
CA GLU A 111 13.20 1.48 7.04
C GLU A 111 13.03 1.47 5.52
N LYS A 112 13.98 2.08 4.79
CA LYS A 112 13.97 2.09 3.32
C LYS A 112 14.02 0.70 2.70
N VAL A 113 14.75 -0.24 3.29
CA VAL A 113 14.81 -1.64 2.84
C VAL A 113 13.51 -2.37 3.22
N ALA A 114 13.02 -2.15 4.44
CA ALA A 114 11.75 -2.70 4.90
C ALA A 114 10.56 -2.27 4.01
N ARG A 115 10.55 -1.01 3.55
CA ARG A 115 9.54 -0.49 2.64
C ARG A 115 9.52 -1.22 1.30
N VAL A 116 10.70 -1.45 0.70
CA VAL A 116 10.84 -2.23 -0.54
C VAL A 116 10.31 -3.66 -0.35
N PHE A 117 10.65 -4.29 0.77
CA PHE A 117 10.15 -5.64 1.10
C PHE A 117 8.64 -5.66 1.33
N MET A 118 8.10 -4.66 2.00
CA MET A 118 6.65 -4.53 2.21
C MET A 118 5.92 -4.38 0.88
N GLN A 119 6.42 -3.56 -0.05
CA GLN A 119 5.83 -3.41 -1.38
C GLN A 119 5.76 -4.74 -2.13
N GLN A 120 6.86 -5.51 -2.15
CA GLN A 120 6.91 -6.81 -2.83
C GLN A 120 5.94 -7.82 -2.20
N LEU A 121 5.84 -7.83 -0.86
CA LEU A 121 4.92 -8.70 -0.13
C LEU A 121 3.46 -8.26 -0.33
N ALA A 122 3.18 -6.96 -0.25
CA ALA A 122 1.84 -6.41 -0.48
C ALA A 122 1.35 -6.68 -1.91
N SER A 123 2.23 -6.58 -2.91
CA SER A 123 1.94 -6.96 -4.29
C SER A 123 1.56 -8.45 -4.41
N ALA A 124 2.30 -9.35 -3.75
CA ALA A 124 1.94 -10.77 -3.72
C ALA A 124 0.59 -11.01 -3.02
N LEU A 125 0.33 -10.32 -1.92
CA LEU A 125 -0.91 -10.46 -1.16
C LEU A 125 -2.12 -9.90 -1.90
N GLN A 126 -1.97 -8.78 -2.62
CA GLN A 126 -3.02 -8.25 -3.48
C GLN A 126 -3.40 -9.27 -4.54
N PHE A 127 -2.41 -9.86 -5.23
CA PHE A 127 -2.64 -10.89 -6.23
C PHE A 127 -3.41 -12.11 -5.68
N LEU A 128 -3.08 -12.55 -4.45
CA LEU A 128 -3.76 -13.66 -3.78
C LEU A 128 -5.18 -13.27 -3.33
N HIS A 129 -5.34 -12.09 -2.73
CA HIS A 129 -6.60 -11.58 -2.24
C HIS A 129 -7.64 -11.43 -3.35
N GLU A 130 -7.25 -10.91 -4.51
CA GLU A 130 -8.11 -10.81 -5.71
C GLU A 130 -8.59 -12.18 -6.24
N ARG A 131 -7.92 -13.26 -5.85
CA ARG A 131 -8.26 -14.65 -6.20
C ARG A 131 -8.93 -15.38 -5.04
N ASN A 132 -9.29 -14.68 -3.97
CA ASN A 132 -9.83 -15.26 -2.75
C ASN A 132 -8.89 -16.32 -2.14
N ILE A 133 -7.58 -16.13 -2.19
CA ILE A 133 -6.60 -17.05 -1.58
C ILE A 133 -6.01 -16.38 -0.35
N SER A 134 -6.09 -17.06 0.80
CA SER A 134 -5.39 -16.68 2.03
C SER A 134 -4.25 -17.66 2.31
N HIS A 135 -3.09 -17.14 2.74
CA HIS A 135 -1.91 -17.96 2.98
C HIS A 135 -1.94 -18.62 4.37
N LEU A 136 -2.40 -17.90 5.40
CA LEU A 136 -2.62 -18.39 6.77
C LEU A 136 -1.37 -18.87 7.55
N ASP A 137 -0.16 -18.63 7.01
CA ASP A 137 1.13 -18.94 7.67
C ASP A 137 2.24 -18.01 7.19
N LEU A 138 1.91 -16.71 7.06
CA LEU A 138 2.91 -15.69 6.71
C LEU A 138 3.88 -15.51 7.87
N LYS A 139 5.16 -15.76 7.59
CA LYS A 139 6.26 -15.61 8.55
C LYS A 139 7.59 -15.46 7.81
N PRO A 140 8.63 -14.87 8.42
CA PRO A 140 9.91 -14.65 7.75
C PRO A 140 10.58 -15.94 7.23
N GLN A 141 10.27 -17.11 7.79
CA GLN A 141 10.79 -18.40 7.31
C GLN A 141 10.13 -18.85 5.99
N ASN A 142 8.90 -18.41 5.72
CA ASN A 142 8.14 -18.71 4.51
C ASN A 142 8.29 -17.63 3.43
N ILE A 143 9.13 -16.62 3.67
CA ILE A 143 9.44 -15.57 2.70
C ILE A 143 10.90 -15.78 2.29
N LEU A 144 11.11 -16.24 1.07
CA LEU A 144 12.43 -16.53 0.51
C LEU A 144 12.98 -15.32 -0.26
N LEU A 145 14.29 -15.32 -0.47
CA LEU A 145 14.99 -14.31 -1.26
C LEU A 145 15.57 -14.98 -2.51
N SER A 146 15.32 -14.39 -3.67
CA SER A 146 15.88 -14.85 -4.95
C SER A 146 17.42 -14.92 -4.95
N SER A 147 18.08 -13.91 -4.37
CA SER A 147 19.53 -13.77 -4.26
C SER A 147 19.93 -13.09 -2.94
N LEU A 148 21.23 -13.04 -2.62
CA LEU A 148 21.74 -12.24 -1.49
C LEU A 148 21.99 -10.77 -1.87
N GLU A 149 22.35 -10.52 -3.13
CA GLU A 149 22.58 -9.20 -3.68
C GLU A 149 21.31 -8.72 -4.39
N LYS A 150 20.75 -7.59 -3.94
CA LYS A 150 19.46 -7.03 -4.43
C LYS A 150 18.32 -8.06 -4.44
N PRO A 151 17.94 -8.59 -3.27
CA PRO A 151 16.94 -9.65 -3.19
C PRO A 151 15.54 -9.19 -3.63
N HIS A 152 14.90 -10.03 -4.45
CA HIS A 152 13.45 -10.05 -4.56
C HIS A 152 12.87 -11.10 -3.61
N LEU A 153 11.84 -10.71 -2.85
CA LEU A 153 11.08 -11.59 -1.99
C LEU A 153 10.20 -12.53 -2.80
N LYS A 154 10.05 -13.75 -2.28
CA LYS A 154 9.28 -14.85 -2.86
C LYS A 154 8.50 -15.54 -1.75
N LEU A 155 7.19 -15.40 -1.74
CA LEU A 155 6.32 -16.09 -0.79
C LEU A 155 6.29 -17.60 -1.11
N ALA A 156 6.49 -18.42 -0.08
CA ALA A 156 6.65 -19.87 -0.19
C ALA A 156 5.79 -20.61 0.85
N ASP A 157 5.65 -21.93 0.66
CA ASP A 157 4.96 -22.86 1.55
C ASP A 157 3.46 -22.59 1.76
N PHE A 158 2.67 -22.99 0.74
CA PHE A 158 1.22 -22.85 0.71
C PHE A 158 0.49 -24.02 1.39
N GLY A 159 1.18 -24.81 2.23
CA GLY A 159 0.60 -25.99 2.88
C GLY A 159 -0.56 -25.70 3.83
N PHE A 160 -0.72 -24.44 4.27
CA PHE A 160 -1.88 -23.98 5.05
C PHE A 160 -2.88 -23.15 4.25
N ALA A 161 -2.54 -22.77 3.01
CA ALA A 161 -3.33 -21.85 2.21
C ALA A 161 -4.72 -22.42 1.89
N GLN A 162 -5.70 -21.54 1.73
CA GLN A 162 -7.09 -21.89 1.47
C GLN A 162 -7.74 -20.87 0.53
N HIS A 163 -8.76 -21.32 -0.19
CA HIS A 163 -9.74 -20.42 -0.80
C HIS A 163 -10.66 -19.86 0.29
N MET A 164 -10.71 -18.54 0.40
CA MET A 164 -11.47 -17.76 1.38
C MET A 164 -12.06 -16.53 0.70
N SER A 165 -13.35 -16.60 0.40
CA SER A 165 -14.16 -15.46 -0.01
C SER A 165 -14.35 -14.50 1.18
N PRO A 166 -14.73 -13.23 0.95
CA PRO A 166 -15.01 -12.29 2.04
C PRO A 166 -16.09 -12.72 3.04
N TRP A 167 -16.95 -13.66 2.64
CA TRP A 167 -18.05 -14.22 3.43
C TRP A 167 -17.66 -15.50 4.19
N ASP A 168 -16.47 -16.06 3.90
CA ASP A 168 -16.03 -17.33 4.48
C ASP A 168 -15.40 -17.11 5.85
N GLU A 169 -15.82 -17.92 6.82
CA GLU A 169 -15.22 -17.99 8.15
C GLU A 169 -14.63 -19.38 8.38
N LYS A 170 -13.48 -19.43 9.07
CA LYS A 170 -12.79 -20.68 9.39
C LYS A 170 -12.63 -20.85 10.89
N HIS A 171 -12.66 -22.10 11.34
CA HIS A 171 -12.58 -22.46 12.77
C HIS A 171 -11.35 -23.31 13.13
N VAL A 172 -10.67 -23.89 12.13
CA VAL A 172 -9.49 -24.73 12.35
C VAL A 172 -8.26 -23.85 12.54
N LEU A 173 -7.54 -24.03 13.64
CA LEU A 173 -6.30 -23.30 13.89
C LEU A 173 -5.21 -23.72 12.89
N ARG A 174 -4.63 -22.75 12.19
CA ARG A 174 -3.58 -22.93 11.17
C ARG A 174 -2.48 -21.89 11.35
N GLY A 175 -1.26 -22.24 10.95
CA GLY A 175 -0.10 -21.35 10.98
C GLY A 175 0.84 -21.55 12.17
N SER A 176 1.63 -20.53 12.46
CA SER A 176 2.69 -20.55 13.49
C SER A 176 2.33 -19.61 14.65
N PRO A 177 2.25 -20.08 15.91
CA PRO A 177 1.67 -19.31 17.03
C PRO A 177 2.22 -17.89 17.27
N LEU A 178 3.50 -17.65 16.97
CA LEU A 178 4.13 -16.32 17.12
C LEU A 178 3.64 -15.28 16.09
N TYR A 179 3.03 -15.72 14.99
CA TYR A 179 2.57 -14.88 13.88
C TYR A 179 1.06 -14.92 13.70
N MET A 180 0.36 -15.84 14.37
CA MET A 180 -1.10 -15.94 14.32
C MET A 180 -1.76 -14.68 14.87
N ALA A 181 -2.85 -14.28 14.23
CA ALA A 181 -3.70 -13.21 14.72
C ALA A 181 -4.42 -13.63 16.02
N PRO A 182 -4.65 -12.71 16.97
CA PRO A 182 -5.25 -13.06 18.27
C PRO A 182 -6.61 -13.75 18.17
N GLU A 183 -7.45 -13.35 17.22
CA GLU A 183 -8.79 -13.90 17.00
C GLU A 183 -8.76 -15.39 16.63
N MET A 184 -7.71 -15.88 15.95
CA MET A 184 -7.56 -17.30 15.61
C MET A 184 -7.48 -18.17 16.87
N VAL A 185 -6.89 -17.64 17.94
CA VAL A 185 -6.69 -18.34 19.22
C VAL A 185 -7.84 -18.05 20.19
N CYS A 186 -8.27 -16.79 20.27
CA CYS A 186 -9.24 -16.32 21.25
C CYS A 186 -10.69 -16.61 20.86
N GLN A 187 -11.05 -16.37 19.59
CA GLN A 187 -12.44 -16.46 19.12
C GLN A 187 -12.69 -17.77 18.36
N ARG A 188 -11.64 -18.41 17.82
CA ARG A 188 -11.72 -19.64 17.01
C ARG A 188 -12.66 -19.49 15.80
N GLN A 189 -12.77 -18.27 15.31
CA GLN A 189 -13.50 -17.87 14.11
C GLN A 189 -12.72 -16.70 13.52
N TYR A 190 -12.35 -16.80 12.26
CA TYR A 190 -11.52 -15.80 11.60
C TYR A 190 -11.73 -15.82 10.08
N ASP A 191 -11.36 -14.70 9.45
CA ASP A 191 -11.39 -14.49 8.00
C ASP A 191 -10.00 -14.16 7.45
N ALA A 192 -9.92 -13.73 6.19
CA ALA A 192 -8.67 -13.42 5.49
C ALA A 192 -7.82 -12.31 6.17
N ARG A 193 -8.39 -11.47 7.04
CA ARG A 193 -7.68 -10.36 7.71
C ARG A 193 -6.59 -10.84 8.68
N VAL A 194 -6.54 -12.14 8.98
CA VAL A 194 -5.43 -12.75 9.75
C VAL A 194 -4.10 -12.65 9.02
N ASP A 195 -4.10 -12.62 7.68
CA ASP A 195 -2.88 -12.44 6.90
C ASP A 195 -2.32 -11.02 7.10
N LEU A 196 -3.18 -9.99 7.22
CA LEU A 196 -2.75 -8.61 7.49
C LEU A 196 -2.04 -8.49 8.84
N TRP A 197 -2.56 -9.16 9.88
CA TRP A 197 -1.84 -9.26 11.16
C TRP A 197 -0.46 -9.90 10.97
N SER A 198 -0.41 -11.02 10.24
CA SER A 198 0.81 -11.82 10.07
C SER A 198 1.92 -11.10 9.28
N VAL A 199 1.57 -10.08 8.47
CA VAL A 199 2.49 -9.22 7.73
C VAL A 199 3.18 -8.17 8.61
N GLY A 200 2.54 -7.76 9.71
CA GLY A 200 3.10 -6.77 10.64
C GLY A 200 4.44 -7.23 11.26
N PRO A 201 4.49 -8.35 12.00
CA PRO A 201 5.67 -8.79 12.76
C PRO A 201 6.98 -8.92 11.96
N PRO A 202 7.02 -9.42 10.70
CA PRO A 202 8.23 -9.45 9.87
C PRO A 202 8.88 -8.10 9.62
N LEU A 203 8.10 -7.01 9.64
CA LEU A 203 8.50 -5.67 9.20
C LEU A 203 8.41 -4.61 10.32
N CYS A 204 7.74 -4.92 11.44
CA CYS A 204 7.49 -3.99 12.54
C CYS A 204 8.73 -3.57 13.32
N LEU A 205 9.76 -4.41 13.41
CA LEU A 205 10.75 -4.27 14.47
C LEU A 205 12.16 -4.52 13.95
N PRO A 206 12.95 -3.45 13.78
CA PRO A 206 14.41 -3.50 13.77
C PRO A 206 14.99 -4.31 14.94
N SER A 207 14.25 -4.45 16.05
CA SER A 207 14.54 -5.42 17.11
C SER A 207 13.97 -6.80 16.74
N THR A 208 14.85 -7.78 16.70
CA THR A 208 14.73 -9.14 16.13
C THR A 208 13.60 -10.06 16.63
N GLU A 209 12.61 -9.58 17.38
CA GLU A 209 11.62 -10.43 18.04
C GLU A 209 10.18 -10.01 17.68
N PRO A 210 9.30 -10.96 17.33
CA PRO A 210 7.88 -10.67 17.06
C PRO A 210 7.20 -10.07 18.31
N PRO A 211 6.08 -9.34 18.16
CA PRO A 211 5.38 -8.68 19.28
C PRO A 211 5.05 -9.60 20.46
N PHE A 212 4.85 -10.89 20.18
CA PHE A 212 4.55 -11.91 21.19
C PHE A 212 5.70 -12.88 21.45
N ALA A 213 6.95 -12.48 21.19
CA ALA A 213 8.09 -13.29 21.58
C ALA A 213 8.05 -13.59 23.08
N SER A 214 8.13 -14.88 23.42
CA SER A 214 7.90 -15.41 24.76
C SER A 214 8.81 -16.59 25.02
N ARG A 215 9.17 -16.80 26.29
CA ARG A 215 10.04 -17.90 26.75
C ARG A 215 9.27 -19.19 26.99
N SER A 216 7.95 -19.12 27.08
CA SER A 216 7.07 -20.28 27.24
C SER A 216 5.78 -20.14 26.44
N PHE A 217 5.12 -21.28 26.18
CA PHE A 217 3.81 -21.29 25.51
C PHE A 217 2.72 -20.61 26.35
N LEU A 218 2.78 -20.73 27.68
CA LEU A 218 1.86 -20.05 28.59
C LEU A 218 1.97 -18.53 28.50
N GLU A 219 3.20 -18.00 28.50
CA GLU A 219 3.46 -16.56 28.34
C GLU A 219 3.01 -16.05 26.95
N LEU A 220 3.22 -16.86 25.91
CA LEU A 220 2.71 -16.56 24.56
C LEU A 220 1.18 -16.46 24.55
N GLU A 221 0.51 -17.47 25.12
CA GLU A 221 -0.94 -17.49 25.20
C GLU A 221 -1.50 -16.30 26.01
N GLU A 222 -0.87 -15.95 27.13
CA GLU A 222 -1.24 -14.79 27.94
C GLU A 222 -1.14 -13.47 27.14
N LYS A 223 -0.05 -13.27 26.39
CA LYS A 223 0.13 -12.09 25.52
C LYS A 223 -0.88 -12.03 24.39
N ILE A 224 -1.21 -13.18 23.80
CA ILE A 224 -2.22 -13.29 22.74
C ILE A 224 -3.61 -12.94 23.30
N ARG A 225 -3.98 -13.47 24.47
CA ARG A 225 -5.28 -13.24 25.13
C ARG A 225 -5.41 -11.87 25.80
N SER A 226 -4.31 -11.14 25.97
CA SER A 226 -4.32 -9.80 26.54
C SER A 226 -5.07 -8.79 25.66
N ASN A 227 -5.75 -7.83 26.28
CA ASN A 227 -6.34 -6.67 25.58
C ASN A 227 -5.37 -5.49 25.45
N ARG A 228 -4.12 -5.63 25.90
CA ARG A 228 -3.12 -4.54 25.81
C ARG A 228 -2.74 -4.28 24.35
N VAL A 229 -2.80 -3.02 23.95
CA VAL A 229 -2.33 -2.54 22.65
C VAL A 229 -0.84 -2.87 22.49
N ILE A 230 -0.42 -3.23 21.28
CA ILE A 230 0.98 -3.50 21.01
C ILE A 230 1.76 -2.18 21.03
N GLU A 231 2.72 -2.08 21.94
CA GLU A 231 3.62 -0.92 22.01
C GLU A 231 4.77 -1.10 21.03
N LEU A 232 4.92 -0.15 20.11
CA LEU A 232 6.08 -0.09 19.21
C LEU A 232 7.28 0.45 19.99
N PRO A 233 8.50 -0.08 19.77
CA PRO A 233 9.68 0.40 20.45
C PRO A 233 9.97 1.86 20.08
N PRO A 234 10.55 2.63 21.01
CA PRO A 234 10.90 4.02 20.76
C PRO A 234 12.06 4.14 19.75
N ARG A 235 12.89 3.09 19.60
CA ARG A 235 14.02 3.08 18.67
C ARG A 235 14.05 1.82 17.79
N PRO A 236 14.53 1.95 16.55
CA PRO A 236 14.91 3.21 15.88
C PRO A 236 13.70 4.11 15.61
N LEU A 237 13.96 5.38 15.33
CA LEU A 237 12.90 6.32 14.97
C LEU A 237 12.34 5.93 13.60
N LEU A 238 11.12 5.41 13.61
CA LEU A 238 10.34 5.14 12.41
C LEU A 238 9.62 6.41 11.96
N SER A 239 9.44 6.58 10.64
CA SER A 239 8.60 7.63 10.08
C SER A 239 7.15 7.55 10.60
N ARG A 240 6.42 8.66 10.51
CA ARG A 240 5.02 8.73 10.94
C ARG A 240 4.17 7.68 10.21
N ASP A 241 4.32 7.58 8.89
CA ASP A 241 3.54 6.65 8.07
C ASP A 241 3.91 5.20 8.34
N CYS A 242 5.18 4.91 8.65
CA CYS A 242 5.57 3.58 9.10
C CYS A 242 4.85 3.20 10.39
N ARG A 243 4.87 4.08 11.40
CA ARG A 243 4.19 3.82 12.68
C ARG A 243 2.68 3.66 12.49
N ASP A 244 2.04 4.51 11.68
CA ASP A 244 0.61 4.43 11.37
C ASP A 244 0.25 3.05 10.80
N LEU A 245 0.97 2.62 9.76
CA LEU A 245 0.75 1.31 9.13
C LEU A 245 0.87 0.18 10.15
N LEU A 246 1.94 0.16 10.94
CA LEU A 246 2.20 -0.91 11.90
C LEU A 246 1.14 -0.98 12.99
N GLN A 247 0.72 0.17 13.52
CA GLN A 247 -0.35 0.23 14.53
C GLN A 247 -1.67 -0.30 13.98
N ARG A 248 -2.01 0.02 12.72
CA ARG A 248 -3.26 -0.43 12.10
C ARG A 248 -3.24 -1.90 11.66
N LEU A 249 -2.06 -2.46 11.34
CA LEU A 249 -1.88 -3.90 11.08
C LEU A 249 -1.96 -4.72 12.38
N LEU A 250 -1.35 -4.23 13.46
CA LEU A 250 -1.31 -4.86 14.77
C LEU A 250 -2.51 -4.49 15.68
N GLU A 251 -3.60 -4.05 15.07
CA GLU A 251 -4.88 -3.90 15.76
C GLU A 251 -5.48 -5.29 16.02
N ARG A 252 -5.81 -5.55 17.28
CA ARG A 252 -6.23 -6.88 17.76
C ARG A 252 -7.63 -7.21 17.28
N ASP A 253 -8.53 -6.22 17.26
CA ASP A 253 -9.88 -6.40 16.76
C ASP A 253 -9.86 -6.40 15.22
N PRO A 254 -10.20 -7.53 14.56
CA PRO A 254 -10.17 -7.61 13.10
C PRO A 254 -11.12 -6.61 12.44
N SER A 255 -12.18 -6.17 13.11
CA SER A 255 -13.12 -5.15 12.60
C SER A 255 -12.53 -3.73 12.57
N ARG A 256 -11.55 -3.47 13.43
CA ARG A 256 -10.85 -2.18 13.51
C ARG A 256 -9.49 -2.20 12.80
N ARG A 257 -8.98 -3.39 12.49
CA ARG A 257 -7.75 -3.60 11.72
C ARG A 257 -7.89 -2.98 10.33
N ILE A 258 -6.77 -2.47 9.82
CA ILE A 258 -6.71 -1.92 8.45
C ILE A 258 -7.33 -2.90 7.46
N SER A 259 -8.13 -2.37 6.52
CA SER A 259 -8.68 -3.19 5.44
C SER A 259 -7.60 -3.53 4.41
N PHE A 260 -7.82 -4.55 3.58
CA PHE A 260 -6.91 -4.86 2.47
C PHE A 260 -6.78 -3.67 1.51
N GLN A 261 -7.89 -3.01 1.18
CA GLN A 261 -7.91 -1.84 0.30
C GLN A 261 -7.04 -0.71 0.85
N ASP A 262 -7.21 -0.37 2.14
CA ASP A 262 -6.43 0.68 2.79
C ASP A 262 -4.95 0.29 2.95
N PHE A 263 -4.67 -1.00 3.18
CA PHE A 263 -3.30 -1.52 3.26
C PHE A 263 -2.56 -1.34 1.93
N PHE A 264 -3.19 -1.71 0.82
CA PHE A 264 -2.60 -1.57 -0.51
C PHE A 264 -2.43 -0.10 -0.93
N ALA A 265 -3.37 0.76 -0.52
CA ALA A 265 -3.34 2.20 -0.78
C ALA A 265 -2.54 3.01 0.27
N HIS A 266 -1.99 2.35 1.29
CA HIS A 266 -1.35 3.05 2.40
C HIS A 266 -0.11 3.83 1.91
N PRO A 267 0.09 5.12 2.29
CA PRO A 267 1.20 5.95 1.80
C PRO A 267 2.59 5.36 2.05
N TRP A 268 2.76 4.62 3.16
CA TRP A 268 4.02 3.92 3.43
C TRP A 268 4.24 2.71 2.51
N VAL A 269 3.19 1.96 2.14
CA VAL A 269 3.31 0.83 1.22
C VAL A 269 3.51 1.34 -0.19
N ASP A 270 2.61 2.22 -0.66
CA ASP A 270 2.72 2.88 -1.96
C ASP A 270 2.88 1.89 -3.13
N LEU A 271 1.87 1.04 -3.34
CA LEU A 271 1.87 0.10 -4.46
C LEU A 271 1.72 0.80 -5.81
N GLU A 272 1.11 1.99 -5.86
CA GLU A 272 0.95 2.75 -7.11
C GLU A 272 2.30 3.07 -7.75
N HIS A 273 3.28 3.50 -6.95
CA HIS A 273 4.62 3.83 -7.43
C HIS A 273 5.60 2.65 -7.36
N MET A 274 5.12 1.45 -7.06
CA MET A 274 5.96 0.25 -7.13
C MET A 274 6.45 0.06 -8.57
N PRO A 275 7.77 -0.10 -8.79
CA PRO A 275 8.31 -0.25 -10.14
C PRO A 275 7.79 -1.50 -10.84
N SER A 276 7.11 -1.27 -11.95
CA SER A 276 6.54 -2.27 -12.83
C SER A 276 6.57 -1.70 -14.25
N ARG A 277 6.26 -2.55 -15.24
CA ARG A 277 6.13 -2.08 -16.62
C ARG A 277 5.04 -1.01 -16.72
N GLU A 278 3.90 -1.25 -16.09
CA GLU A 278 2.76 -0.33 -16.11
C GLU A 278 3.07 1.01 -15.44
N SER A 279 3.78 1.00 -14.30
CA SER A 279 4.13 2.25 -13.62
C SER A 279 5.15 3.07 -14.42
N LEU A 280 6.08 2.44 -15.14
CA LEU A 280 6.99 3.11 -16.07
C LEU A 280 6.27 3.68 -17.31
N ASP A 281 5.27 2.96 -17.83
CA ASP A 281 4.44 3.44 -18.96
C ASP A 281 3.60 4.66 -18.53
N ARG A 282 3.03 4.64 -17.32
CA ARG A 282 2.35 5.81 -16.71
C ARG A 282 3.30 6.99 -16.52
N ALA A 283 4.50 6.75 -15.97
CA ALA A 283 5.52 7.78 -15.79
C ALA A 283 5.90 8.44 -17.13
N THR A 284 6.07 7.64 -18.18
CA THR A 284 6.40 8.12 -19.52
C THR A 284 5.26 8.97 -20.10
N THR A 285 4.02 8.54 -19.92
CA THR A 285 2.84 9.29 -20.35
C THR A 285 2.76 10.66 -19.66
N LEU A 286 3.00 10.70 -18.34
CA LEU A 286 3.03 11.95 -17.57
C LEU A 286 4.11 12.90 -18.05
N VAL A 287 5.31 12.41 -18.36
CA VAL A 287 6.38 13.25 -18.92
C VAL A 287 6.02 13.81 -20.28
N VAL A 288 5.42 12.99 -21.16
CA VAL A 288 5.00 13.46 -22.49
C VAL A 288 3.99 14.61 -22.35
N GLN A 289 3.05 14.49 -21.42
CA GLN A 289 2.11 15.57 -21.10
C GLN A 289 2.80 16.79 -20.48
N ALA A 290 3.77 16.57 -19.58
CA ALA A 290 4.55 17.63 -18.95
C ALA A 290 5.31 18.47 -19.98
N VAL A 291 6.01 17.80 -20.91
CA VAL A 291 6.74 18.45 -22.02
C VAL A 291 5.80 19.25 -22.90
N LYS A 292 4.61 18.71 -23.21
CA LYS A 292 3.61 19.43 -23.99
C LYS A 292 3.15 20.71 -23.28
N LYS A 293 2.84 20.63 -21.99
CA LYS A 293 2.43 21.80 -21.19
C LYS A 293 3.54 22.84 -21.04
N ASP A 294 4.78 22.37 -20.91
CA ASP A 294 5.97 23.23 -20.87
C ASP A 294 6.12 24.02 -22.19
N GLN A 295 5.96 23.34 -23.33
CA GLN A 295 5.99 23.97 -24.66
C GLN A 295 4.82 24.94 -24.90
N GLU A 296 3.65 24.68 -24.31
CA GLU A 296 2.49 25.59 -24.32
C GLU A 296 2.69 26.82 -23.43
N GLY A 297 3.75 26.88 -22.62
CA GLY A 297 4.02 27.96 -21.67
C GLY A 297 3.26 27.83 -20.34
N ASP A 298 2.53 26.72 -20.13
CA ASP A 298 1.82 26.44 -18.88
C ASP A 298 2.77 25.84 -17.85
N ALA A 299 3.61 26.70 -17.27
CA ALA A 299 4.67 26.29 -16.34
C ALA A 299 4.13 25.61 -15.07
N ALA A 300 2.95 25.99 -14.60
CA ALA A 300 2.34 25.41 -13.40
C ALA A 300 1.85 23.98 -13.64
N ALA A 301 1.14 23.74 -14.75
CA ALA A 301 0.69 22.40 -15.10
C ALA A 301 1.88 21.49 -15.46
N ALA A 302 2.87 22.03 -16.19
CA ALA A 302 4.10 21.30 -16.53
C ALA A 302 4.85 20.86 -15.27
N LEU A 303 5.05 21.76 -14.30
CA LEU A 303 5.68 21.46 -13.01
C LEU A 303 4.95 20.33 -12.28
N SER A 304 3.63 20.42 -12.17
CA SER A 304 2.81 19.40 -11.51
C SER A 304 2.99 18.02 -12.16
N LEU A 305 2.96 17.96 -13.50
CA LEU A 305 3.12 16.71 -14.25
C LEU A 305 4.54 16.14 -14.16
N TYR A 306 5.58 16.99 -14.18
CA TYR A 306 6.96 16.54 -13.95
C TYR A 306 7.15 15.95 -12.57
N CYS A 307 6.63 16.59 -11.52
CA CYS A 307 6.67 16.05 -10.15
C CYS A 307 5.96 14.70 -10.06
N LYS A 308 4.72 14.60 -10.60
CA LYS A 308 3.98 13.33 -10.63
C LYS A 308 4.73 12.23 -11.37
N ALA A 309 5.39 12.55 -12.49
CA ALA A 309 6.19 11.56 -13.21
C ALA A 309 7.40 11.09 -12.41
N LEU A 310 8.06 12.01 -11.68
CA LEU A 310 9.22 11.70 -10.86
C LEU A 310 8.88 10.76 -9.70
N ASP A 311 7.66 10.84 -9.16
CA ASP A 311 7.17 9.92 -8.13
C ASP A 311 7.21 8.45 -8.60
N PHE A 312 7.07 8.19 -9.90
CA PHE A 312 7.22 6.84 -10.48
C PHE A 312 8.67 6.51 -10.88
N PHE A 313 9.41 7.46 -11.46
CA PHE A 313 10.77 7.17 -11.96
C PHE A 313 11.81 6.99 -10.85
N VAL A 314 11.69 7.71 -9.73
CA VAL A 314 12.67 7.63 -8.63
C VAL A 314 12.67 6.25 -7.95
N PRO A 315 11.51 5.64 -7.61
CA PRO A 315 11.47 4.25 -7.14
C PRO A 315 12.07 3.27 -8.15
N ALA A 316 11.84 3.46 -9.45
CA ALA A 316 12.32 2.55 -10.50
C ALA A 316 13.85 2.38 -10.51
N LEU A 317 14.61 3.42 -10.15
CA LEU A 317 16.08 3.36 -10.03
C LEU A 317 16.56 2.32 -9.01
N HIS A 318 15.76 2.03 -7.99
CA HIS A 318 16.12 1.10 -6.93
C HIS A 318 15.86 -0.35 -7.35
N TYR A 319 14.89 -0.58 -8.23
CA TYR A 319 14.47 -1.90 -8.71
C TYR A 319 15.17 -2.34 -10.01
N GLU A 320 15.66 -1.39 -10.82
CA GLU A 320 16.33 -1.72 -12.07
C GLU A 320 17.65 -2.48 -11.82
N ALA A 321 17.69 -3.71 -12.32
CA ALA A 321 18.82 -4.62 -12.16
C ALA A 321 19.88 -4.37 -13.22
N ASP A 322 19.46 -4.01 -14.44
CA ASP A 322 20.35 -3.76 -15.56
C ASP A 322 21.08 -2.42 -15.39
N ALA A 323 22.42 -2.47 -15.42
CA ALA A 323 23.24 -1.29 -15.15
C ALA A 323 23.06 -0.19 -16.22
N GLN A 324 22.89 -0.57 -17.49
CA GLN A 324 22.74 0.39 -18.59
C GLN A 324 21.39 1.09 -18.54
N ARG A 325 20.31 0.33 -18.36
CA ARG A 325 18.95 0.87 -18.18
C ARG A 325 18.88 1.76 -16.95
N LYS A 326 19.49 1.33 -15.84
CA LYS A 326 19.53 2.12 -14.62
C LYS A 326 20.19 3.48 -14.83
N GLU A 327 21.33 3.53 -15.51
CA GLU A 327 22.01 4.80 -15.78
C GLU A 327 21.20 5.66 -16.77
N ALA A 328 20.54 5.05 -17.76
CA ALA A 328 19.65 5.76 -18.67
C ALA A 328 18.43 6.38 -17.95
N ILE A 329 17.78 5.64 -17.05
CA ILE A 329 16.69 6.15 -16.21
C ILE A 329 17.21 7.26 -15.31
N LYS A 330 18.39 7.10 -14.71
CA LYS A 330 19.00 8.08 -13.81
C LYS A 330 19.31 9.40 -14.53
N ALA A 331 19.84 9.33 -15.74
CA ALA A 331 20.07 10.51 -16.57
C ALA A 331 18.75 11.25 -16.86
N LYS A 332 17.69 10.53 -17.24
CA LYS A 332 16.36 11.12 -17.47
C LYS A 332 15.76 11.73 -16.21
N VAL A 333 15.84 11.04 -15.07
CA VAL A 333 15.40 11.56 -13.77
C VAL A 333 16.12 12.86 -13.44
N GLY A 334 17.44 12.92 -13.62
CA GLY A 334 18.21 14.14 -13.43
C GLY A 334 17.74 15.30 -14.31
N GLN A 335 17.47 15.03 -15.59
CA GLN A 335 16.93 16.03 -16.52
C GLN A 335 15.55 16.55 -16.09
N TYR A 336 14.63 15.65 -15.74
CA TYR A 336 13.28 16.03 -15.33
C TYR A 336 13.29 16.78 -13.98
N MET A 337 14.14 16.39 -13.03
CA MET A 337 14.32 17.11 -11.77
C MET A 337 14.86 18.52 -11.98
N ALA A 338 15.88 18.68 -12.83
CA ALA A 338 16.43 20.00 -13.16
C ALA A 338 15.38 20.90 -13.79
N ARG A 339 14.62 20.38 -14.77
CA ARG A 339 13.55 21.15 -15.41
C ARG A 339 12.41 21.50 -14.45
N ALA A 340 12.03 20.59 -13.55
CA ALA A 340 11.03 20.87 -12.52
C ALA A 340 11.48 22.01 -11.58
N GLU A 341 12.74 22.06 -11.16
CA GLU A 341 13.24 23.17 -10.33
C GLU A 341 13.27 24.50 -11.10
N GLU A 342 13.60 24.50 -12.40
CA GLU A 342 13.48 25.70 -13.26
C GLU A 342 12.03 26.19 -13.35
N LEU A 343 11.09 25.30 -13.64
CA LEU A 343 9.66 25.64 -13.74
C LEU A 343 9.11 26.15 -12.41
N LYS A 344 9.55 25.58 -11.29
CA LYS A 344 9.21 26.05 -9.94
C LYS A 344 9.71 27.47 -9.68
N ALA A 345 10.91 27.82 -10.13
CA ALA A 345 11.42 29.19 -10.05
C ALA A 345 10.57 30.16 -10.90
N ILE A 346 10.19 29.75 -12.12
CA ILE A 346 9.32 30.54 -13.01
C ILE A 346 7.95 30.78 -12.36
N VAL A 347 7.30 29.72 -11.85
CA VAL A 347 6.00 29.81 -11.17
C VAL A 347 6.08 30.72 -9.95
N SER A 348 7.14 30.58 -9.13
CA SER A 348 7.35 31.46 -7.97
C SER A 348 7.53 32.92 -8.38
N SER A 349 8.29 33.20 -9.46
CA SER A 349 8.49 34.55 -9.97
C SER A 349 7.20 35.17 -10.52
N SER A 350 6.42 34.40 -11.29
CA SER A 350 5.12 34.83 -11.84
C SER A 350 4.16 35.22 -10.71
N ASN A 351 4.06 34.37 -9.69
CA ASN A 351 3.23 34.61 -8.51
C ASN A 351 3.67 35.88 -7.74
N GLN A 352 4.98 36.13 -7.62
CA GLN A 352 5.50 37.36 -7.01
C GLN A 352 5.21 38.61 -7.85
N ALA A 353 5.26 38.51 -9.18
CA ALA A 353 4.95 39.62 -10.08
C ALA A 353 3.47 40.01 -10.03
N LEU A 354 2.57 39.02 -10.02
CA LEU A 354 1.13 39.22 -9.83
C LEU A 354 0.84 39.99 -8.53
N LEU A 355 1.42 39.56 -7.41
CA LEU A 355 1.29 40.27 -6.12
C LEU A 355 1.73 41.74 -6.19
N ARG A 356 2.80 42.04 -6.92
CA ARG A 356 3.30 43.43 -7.09
C ARG A 356 2.40 44.28 -7.99
N GLN A 357 1.65 43.65 -8.89
CA GLN A 357 0.66 44.31 -9.74
C GLN A 357 -0.69 44.54 -9.04
N GLY A 358 -0.83 44.14 -7.77
CA GLY A 358 -2.04 44.36 -6.99
C GLY A 358 -3.19 43.41 -7.35
N THR A 359 -2.91 42.25 -7.97
CA THR A 359 -3.95 41.22 -8.14
C THR A 359 -4.41 40.72 -6.77
N SER A 360 -5.71 40.45 -6.64
CA SER A 360 -6.29 40.03 -5.37
C SER A 360 -5.70 38.69 -4.91
N ALA A 361 -5.65 38.47 -3.59
CA ALA A 361 -5.21 37.20 -3.01
C ALA A 361 -6.01 36.00 -3.57
N ARG A 362 -7.30 36.21 -3.87
CA ARG A 362 -8.22 35.24 -4.50
C ARG A 362 -7.80 34.90 -5.94
N ASP A 363 -7.43 35.88 -6.75
CA ASP A 363 -6.97 35.64 -8.13
C ASP A 363 -5.64 34.90 -8.16
N LEU A 364 -4.71 35.26 -7.27
CA LEU A 364 -3.47 34.52 -7.10
C LEU A 364 -3.73 33.09 -6.61
N LEU A 365 -4.65 32.90 -5.68
CA LEU A 365 -5.02 31.58 -5.17
C LEU A 365 -5.64 30.71 -6.28
N ARG A 366 -6.48 31.27 -7.15
CA ARG A 366 -7.00 30.59 -8.35
C ARG A 366 -5.87 30.19 -9.28
N GLU A 367 -4.92 31.08 -9.54
CA GLU A 367 -3.78 30.80 -10.42
C GLU A 367 -2.90 29.67 -9.87
N MET A 368 -2.64 29.71 -8.56
CA MET A 368 -1.90 28.66 -7.83
C MET A 368 -2.66 27.34 -7.74
N ALA A 369 -3.98 27.33 -7.94
CA ALA A 369 -4.85 26.17 -7.82
C ALA A 369 -5.15 25.47 -9.16
N ARG A 370 -4.59 25.95 -10.29
CA ARG A 370 -4.82 25.34 -11.62
C ARG A 370 -4.46 23.85 -11.69
N ASP A 371 -3.51 23.40 -10.88
CA ASP A 371 -3.11 21.99 -10.78
C ASP A 371 -3.99 21.14 -9.85
N LYS A 372 -4.96 21.75 -9.17
CA LYS A 372 -5.91 21.13 -8.24
C LYS A 372 -7.35 21.44 -8.66
N PRO A 373 -7.96 20.63 -9.54
CA PRO A 373 -9.29 20.90 -10.11
C PRO A 373 -10.37 21.10 -9.05
N ARG A 374 -10.33 20.33 -7.96
CA ARG A 374 -11.29 20.43 -6.86
C ARG A 374 -11.18 21.76 -6.10
N LEU A 375 -9.96 22.25 -5.90
CA LEU A 375 -9.73 23.55 -5.29
C LEU A 375 -10.13 24.70 -6.22
N LEU A 376 -9.79 24.59 -7.51
CA LEU A 376 -10.22 25.56 -8.51
C LEU A 376 -11.76 25.65 -8.59
N ALA A 377 -12.46 24.51 -8.65
CA ALA A 377 -13.92 24.47 -8.65
C ALA A 377 -14.52 25.11 -7.39
N ALA A 378 -13.96 24.83 -6.20
CA ALA A 378 -14.43 25.46 -4.96
C ALA A 378 -14.26 26.99 -4.99
N LEU A 379 -13.14 27.49 -5.54
CA LEU A 379 -12.89 28.92 -5.72
C LEU A 379 -13.77 29.57 -6.79
N GLU A 380 -14.19 28.81 -7.81
CA GLU A 380 -15.16 29.25 -8.82
C GLU A 380 -16.57 29.37 -8.22
N VAL A 381 -16.99 28.40 -7.40
CA VAL A 381 -18.27 28.47 -6.67
C VAL A 381 -18.28 29.68 -5.73
N ALA A 382 -17.20 29.91 -4.98
CA ALA A 382 -17.02 31.10 -4.15
C ALA A 382 -17.13 32.40 -4.98
N SER A 383 -16.55 32.43 -6.18
CA SER A 383 -16.65 33.58 -7.08
C SER A 383 -18.06 33.79 -7.63
N ALA A 384 -18.80 32.71 -7.89
CA ALA A 384 -20.20 32.76 -8.31
C ALA A 384 -21.13 33.24 -7.20
N ALA A 385 -20.84 32.89 -5.93
CA ALA A 385 -21.60 33.37 -4.77
C ALA A 385 -21.54 34.91 -4.67
N MET A 386 -20.35 35.49 -4.81
CA MET A 386 -20.18 36.96 -4.83
C MET A 386 -20.95 37.63 -5.97
N ALA A 387 -20.91 37.04 -7.18
CA ALA A 387 -21.63 37.61 -8.33
C ALA A 387 -23.15 37.56 -8.14
N LYS A 388 -23.65 36.59 -7.37
CA LYS A 388 -25.07 36.45 -7.00
C LYS A 388 -25.47 37.40 -5.88
N GLU A 389 -24.57 37.67 -4.94
CA GLU A 389 -24.74 38.68 -3.88
C GLU A 389 -24.93 40.09 -4.46
N GLU A 390 -24.20 40.43 -5.54
CA GLU A 390 -24.33 41.72 -6.23
C GLU A 390 -25.60 41.83 -7.10
N ALA A 391 -26.31 40.72 -7.36
CA ALA A 391 -27.49 40.69 -8.20
C ALA A 391 -28.78 40.82 -7.37
N ALA A 392 -29.66 41.75 -7.74
CA ALA A 392 -30.93 41.97 -7.03
C ALA A 392 -31.80 40.70 -7.00
N GLY A 393 -32.18 40.24 -5.79
CA GLY A 393 -32.99 39.04 -5.58
C GLY A 393 -32.22 37.71 -5.60
N GLY A 394 -30.89 37.77 -5.51
CA GLY A 394 -29.98 36.61 -5.53
C GLY A 394 -29.48 36.15 -4.15
N GLU A 395 -30.02 36.68 -3.05
CA GLU A 395 -29.46 36.55 -1.70
C GLU A 395 -29.49 35.09 -1.20
N GLN A 396 -30.59 34.38 -1.45
CA GLN A 396 -30.71 32.96 -1.07
C GLN A 396 -29.79 32.05 -1.92
N ASP A 397 -29.70 32.32 -3.22
CA ASP A 397 -28.79 31.61 -4.12
C ASP A 397 -27.32 31.84 -3.74
N ALA A 398 -26.96 33.08 -3.36
CA ALA A 398 -25.63 33.43 -2.89
C ALA A 398 -25.28 32.67 -1.60
N LEU A 399 -26.21 32.62 -0.65
CA LEU A 399 -26.04 31.90 0.61
C LEU A 399 -25.77 30.40 0.40
N ASP A 400 -26.52 29.74 -0.48
CA ASP A 400 -26.34 28.32 -0.79
C ASP A 400 -24.96 28.05 -1.42
N LEU A 401 -24.52 28.92 -2.33
CA LEU A 401 -23.19 28.83 -2.96
C LEU A 401 -22.06 29.10 -1.96
N TYR A 402 -22.23 30.05 -1.03
CA TYR A 402 -21.28 30.30 0.04
C TYR A 402 -21.16 29.08 0.98
N GLN A 403 -22.27 28.46 1.38
CA GLN A 403 -22.24 27.26 2.21
C GLN A 403 -21.54 26.09 1.51
N HIS A 404 -21.83 25.88 0.22
CA HIS A 404 -21.22 24.81 -0.56
C HIS A 404 -19.71 25.02 -0.74
N SER A 405 -19.29 26.22 -1.17
CA SER A 405 -17.87 26.54 -1.36
C SER A 405 -17.08 26.47 -0.06
N LEU A 406 -17.61 27.01 1.05
CA LEU A 406 -16.95 27.02 2.34
C LEU A 406 -16.73 25.59 2.89
N GLY A 407 -17.72 24.71 2.71
CA GLY A 407 -17.61 23.30 3.10
C GLY A 407 -16.44 22.60 2.38
N GLU A 408 -16.32 22.81 1.07
CA GLU A 408 -15.21 22.27 0.28
C GLU A 408 -13.86 22.93 0.63
N LEU A 409 -13.81 24.26 0.79
CA LEU A 409 -12.58 24.99 1.11
C LEU A 409 -12.02 24.60 2.49
N LEU A 410 -12.87 24.31 3.48
CA LEU A 410 -12.43 23.83 4.80
C LEU A 410 -11.79 22.44 4.73
N LEU A 411 -12.39 21.51 3.96
CA LEU A 411 -11.82 20.19 3.73
C LEU A 411 -10.48 20.29 2.99
N LEU A 412 -10.40 21.15 1.99
CA LEU A 412 -9.18 21.38 1.20
C LEU A 412 -8.09 22.05 2.03
N LEU A 413 -8.41 23.02 2.88
CA LEU A 413 -7.45 23.67 3.78
C LEU A 413 -6.83 22.68 4.77
N ALA A 414 -7.61 21.72 5.27
CA ALA A 414 -7.12 20.67 6.16
C ALA A 414 -6.13 19.71 5.45
N ALA A 415 -6.35 19.45 4.16
CA ALA A 415 -5.51 18.59 3.33
C ALA A 415 -4.32 19.33 2.67
N GLU A 416 -4.31 20.67 2.67
CA GLU A 416 -3.28 21.45 1.97
C GLU A 416 -1.93 21.40 2.73
N PRO A 417 -0.82 21.03 2.05
CA PRO A 417 0.50 21.05 2.67
C PRO A 417 0.92 22.47 3.09
N PRO A 418 1.78 22.61 4.11
CA PRO A 418 2.30 23.91 4.53
C PRO A 418 3.00 24.61 3.35
N GLY A 419 2.61 25.86 3.11
CA GLY A 419 3.12 26.67 2.01
C GLY A 419 2.19 27.84 1.69
N ARG A 420 2.59 28.66 0.72
CA ARG A 420 1.90 29.92 0.40
C ARG A 420 0.43 29.74 0.00
N ARG A 421 0.10 28.65 -0.70
CA ARG A 421 -1.29 28.33 -1.07
C ARG A 421 -2.17 28.12 0.16
N ARG A 422 -1.63 27.43 1.17
CA ARG A 422 -2.30 27.22 2.45
C ARG A 422 -2.46 28.52 3.22
N GLU A 423 -1.44 29.39 3.21
CA GLU A 423 -1.55 30.72 3.83
C GLU A 423 -2.67 31.55 3.20
N LEU A 424 -2.74 31.57 1.86
CA LEU A 424 -3.80 32.26 1.12
C LEU A 424 -5.18 31.66 1.40
N LEU A 425 -5.31 30.32 1.42
CA LEU A 425 -6.55 29.65 1.84
C LEU A 425 -6.94 29.99 3.27
N HIS A 426 -5.97 30.12 4.17
CA HIS A 426 -6.20 30.45 5.58
C HIS A 426 -6.63 31.91 5.78
N THR A 427 -6.30 32.81 4.85
CA THR A 427 -6.86 34.17 4.80
C THR A 427 -8.22 34.20 4.09
N GLU A 428 -8.43 33.34 3.11
CA GLU A 428 -9.64 33.33 2.28
C GLU A 428 -10.87 32.77 3.00
N VAL A 429 -10.70 31.65 3.72
CA VAL A 429 -11.79 30.96 4.43
C VAL A 429 -12.49 31.86 5.45
N PRO A 430 -11.78 32.64 6.29
CA PRO A 430 -12.43 33.61 7.18
C PRO A 430 -13.23 34.69 6.43
N THR A 431 -12.70 35.23 5.33
CA THR A 431 -13.38 36.25 4.52
C THR A 431 -14.67 35.70 3.91
N GLU A 432 -14.64 34.47 3.42
CA GLU A 432 -15.83 33.81 2.86
C GLU A 432 -16.88 33.48 3.94
N LEU A 433 -16.43 33.12 5.14
CA LEU A 433 -17.31 32.90 6.29
C LEU A 433 -18.00 34.19 6.74
N GLU A 434 -17.31 35.33 6.70
CA GLU A 434 -17.90 36.64 7.01
C GLU A 434 -18.98 37.01 5.99
N ARG A 435 -18.70 36.89 4.69
CA ARG A 435 -19.69 37.14 3.62
C ARG A 435 -20.90 36.22 3.71
N MET A 436 -20.70 34.93 4.01
CA MET A 436 -21.80 34.00 4.25
C MET A 436 -22.70 34.45 5.42
N ARG A 437 -22.13 35.04 6.48
CA ARG A 437 -22.91 35.55 7.62
C ARG A 437 -23.69 36.82 7.25
N GLU A 438 -23.12 37.68 6.44
CA GLU A 438 -23.78 38.90 5.92
C GLU A 438 -24.94 38.53 4.99
N SER A 439 -24.70 37.69 3.99
CA SER A 439 -25.73 37.18 3.08
C SER A 439 -26.85 36.44 3.82
N ARG A 440 -26.53 35.68 4.89
CA ARG A 440 -27.55 35.05 5.75
C ARG A 440 -28.41 36.08 6.48
N TRP A 441 -27.81 37.15 6.99
CA TRP A 441 -28.54 38.21 7.66
C TRP A 441 -29.50 38.91 6.69
N GLU A 442 -29.05 39.18 5.46
CA GLU A 442 -29.84 39.81 4.41
C GLU A 442 -31.03 38.94 3.97
N ALA A 443 -30.80 37.64 3.75
CA ALA A 443 -31.86 36.67 3.45
C ALA A 443 -32.90 36.60 4.58
N ASP A 444 -32.45 36.51 5.84
CA ASP A 444 -33.33 36.49 7.01
C ASP A 444 -34.13 37.80 7.20
N THR A 445 -33.61 38.94 6.72
CA THR A 445 -34.34 40.23 6.73
C THR A 445 -35.36 40.35 5.60
N LEU A 446 -35.04 39.86 4.40
CA LEU A 446 -35.97 39.82 3.26
C LEU A 446 -37.16 38.91 3.53
N ASP A 447 -36.93 37.75 4.17
CA ASP A 447 -38.02 36.85 4.60
C ASP A 447 -38.94 37.52 5.63
N LYS A 448 -38.39 38.32 6.55
CA LYS A 448 -39.17 39.07 7.55
C LYS A 448 -39.94 40.25 6.95
N GLU A 449 -39.35 40.97 5.99
CA GLU A 449 -40.03 42.07 5.29
C GLU A 449 -41.13 41.54 4.36
N GLY A 450 -40.90 40.45 3.64
CA GLY A 450 -41.91 39.78 2.81
C GLY A 450 -43.08 39.20 3.63
N LEU A 451 -42.80 38.65 4.81
CA LEU A 451 -43.84 38.28 5.78
C LEU A 451 -44.60 39.51 6.30
N SER A 452 -43.93 40.65 6.51
CA SER A 452 -44.57 41.89 6.98
C SER A 452 -45.43 42.57 5.90
N GLU A 453 -45.03 42.53 4.63
CA GLU A 453 -45.82 43.03 3.49
C GLU A 453 -47.00 42.10 3.19
N SER A 454 -46.81 40.79 3.27
CA SER A 454 -47.92 39.83 3.16
C SER A 454 -48.96 40.06 4.26
N VAL A 455 -48.52 40.33 5.50
CA VAL A 455 -49.42 40.63 6.64
C VAL A 455 -50.07 42.02 6.51
N ARG A 456 -49.40 43.03 5.94
CA ARG A 456 -49.98 44.35 5.65
C ARG A 456 -51.01 44.31 4.51
N SER A 457 -50.78 43.50 3.47
CA SER A 457 -51.73 43.33 2.35
C SER A 457 -53.01 42.60 2.77
N SER A 458 -52.95 41.75 3.79
CA SER A 458 -54.12 41.06 4.37
C SER A 458 -54.92 41.88 5.39
N CYS A 459 -54.48 43.09 5.78
CA CYS A 459 -55.14 43.93 6.79
C CYS A 459 -55.81 45.21 6.22
N THR A 460 -56.00 45.33 4.91
CA THR A 460 -56.71 46.45 4.28
C THR A 460 -57.84 45.99 3.36
N LEU A 461 -58.74 45.15 3.87
CA LEU A 461 -60.08 44.93 3.29
C LEU A 461 -61.06 44.58 4.43
N GLN A 462 -61.59 45.62 5.09
CA GLN A 462 -62.95 45.67 5.63
C GLN A 462 -63.33 47.10 5.98
#